data_AF-A0A661NMU5-F1
#
_entry.id   AF-A0A661NMU5-F1
#
_cell.length_a   1.000
_cell.length_b   1.000
_cell.length_c   1.000
_cell.angle_alpha   90.00
_cell.angle_beta   90.00
_cell.angle_gamma   90.00
#
_symmetry.space_group_name_H-M   'P 1'
#
loop_
_entity.id
_entity.type
_entity.pdbx_description
1 polymer ?
#
loop_
_entity_poly.entity_id
_entity_poly.type
_entity_poly.pdbx_seq_one_letter_code
_entity_poly.pdbx_strand_id
1 'polypeptide(L)'
;MSKMVSRAAKAMVLVLSCGLLSCGMVGGGALGRVACPALGPNVSALDAGFDANATVNAKVQTFVQAAKDLDAVSAQIEMKAAQACQRMGMDLGLSPAQMQPRQGPGGAAAGACEPLALRIDAILRQGIRITATVQPPRCQANAQAQAHCAGRCDVNRDAECRASCEAHAEVHASCQPAVVQVQASQGAQQAAALVATMQANLPQLIEAQITLGQRLIHHAQVVAQVGAKLPKIVGRAGAQALACIGAAADIAASASIRINVSVKASASVSGRAGAR
;
A
#
# COMPACT_ATOMS: atom_id res chain seq x y z
N MET A 1 3.28 -26.05 0.08
CA MET A 1 2.65 -24.72 -0.09
C MET A 1 3.23 -23.89 -1.26
N SER A 2 4.15 -24.44 -2.07
CA SER A 2 4.83 -23.70 -3.18
C SER A 2 4.10 -23.63 -4.52
N LYS A 3 2.87 -24.17 -4.66
CA LYS A 3 2.13 -24.16 -5.94
C LYS A 3 1.15 -22.98 -6.10
N MET A 4 0.88 -22.19 -5.05
CA MET A 4 -0.05 -21.05 -5.13
C MET A 4 0.58 -19.73 -5.59
N VAL A 5 1.91 -19.57 -5.48
CA VAL A 5 2.57 -18.30 -5.85
C VAL A 5 2.83 -18.18 -7.36
N SER A 6 2.95 -19.30 -8.08
CA SER A 6 3.31 -19.29 -9.51
C SER A 6 2.16 -18.94 -10.46
N ARG A 7 0.90 -18.94 -10.01
CA ARG A 7 -0.26 -18.63 -10.88
C ARG A 7 -0.68 -17.15 -10.86
N ALA A 8 -0.21 -16.37 -9.89
CA ALA A 8 -0.54 -14.94 -9.80
C ALA A 8 0.28 -14.04 -10.77
N ALA A 9 1.37 -14.56 -11.35
CA ALA A 9 2.26 -13.76 -12.22
C ALA A 9 1.78 -13.62 -13.69
N LYS A 10 0.75 -14.36 -14.13
CA LYS A 10 0.29 -14.34 -15.53
C LYS A 10 -0.96 -13.50 -15.81
N ALA A 11 -1.54 -12.85 -14.80
CA ALA A 11 -2.79 -12.08 -14.96
C ALA A 11 -2.64 -10.56 -14.69
N MET A 12 -1.43 -10.00 -14.76
CA MET A 12 -1.18 -8.60 -14.40
C MET A 12 -0.32 -7.85 -15.43
N VAL A 13 -0.67 -7.90 -16.72
CA VAL A 13 -0.05 -7.05 -17.78
C VAL A 13 -1.09 -6.56 -18.83
N LEU A 14 -2.39 -6.55 -18.54
CA LEU A 14 -3.39 -6.13 -19.55
C LEU A 14 -4.39 -5.10 -19.04
N VAL A 15 -3.89 -4.00 -18.48
CA VAL A 15 -4.62 -2.72 -18.39
C VAL A 15 -3.62 -1.58 -18.59
N LEU A 16 -3.11 -1.40 -19.80
CA LEU A 16 -2.45 -0.14 -20.20
C LEU A 16 -2.51 0.07 -21.72
N SER A 17 -3.73 0.09 -22.25
CA SER A 17 -3.99 0.49 -23.63
C SER A 17 -5.33 1.24 -23.71
N CYS A 18 -5.46 2.29 -22.90
CA CYS A 18 -6.53 3.26 -23.06
C CYS A 18 -5.93 4.63 -23.43
N GLY A 19 -6.12 5.02 -24.69
CA GLY A 19 -6.26 6.42 -25.10
C GLY A 19 -5.02 7.32 -25.03
N LEU A 20 -4.18 7.24 -26.05
CA LEU A 20 -3.34 8.36 -26.49
C LEU A 20 -4.23 9.51 -26.99
N LEU A 21 -4.78 10.34 -26.09
CA LEU A 21 -5.22 11.71 -26.37
C LEU A 21 -5.41 12.46 -25.02
N SER A 22 -4.43 13.33 -24.72
CA SER A 22 -4.54 14.52 -23.83
C SER A 22 -4.81 14.38 -22.32
N CYS A 23 -4.25 13.38 -21.62
CA CYS A 23 -3.94 13.53 -20.19
C CYS A 23 -2.45 13.26 -19.93
N GLY A 24 -1.61 14.17 -20.42
CA GLY A 24 -0.16 14.14 -20.22
C GLY A 24 0.24 14.66 -18.85
N MET A 25 1.15 13.95 -18.18
CA MET A 25 2.07 14.46 -17.16
C MET A 25 1.51 15.24 -15.97
N VAL A 26 0.33 14.88 -15.44
CA VAL A 26 -0.03 15.30 -14.08
C VAL A 26 0.54 14.28 -13.11
N GLY A 27 1.85 14.36 -12.85
CA GLY A 27 2.43 13.71 -11.68
C GLY A 27 1.77 14.30 -10.43
N GLY A 28 0.97 13.50 -9.72
CA GLY A 28 0.11 13.85 -8.59
C GLY A 28 0.78 14.45 -7.34
N GLY A 29 1.93 15.10 -7.45
CA GLY A 29 2.64 15.68 -6.30
C GLY A 29 2.19 17.08 -5.89
N ALA A 30 1.93 17.97 -6.86
CA ALA A 30 1.70 19.40 -6.59
C ALA A 30 0.42 19.96 -7.23
N LEU A 31 0.17 19.65 -8.51
CA LEU A 31 -0.97 20.21 -9.25
C LEU A 31 -2.32 19.67 -8.76
N GLY A 32 -2.37 18.39 -8.33
CA GLY A 32 -3.58 17.78 -7.79
C GLY A 32 -4.08 18.44 -6.49
N ARG A 33 -3.17 19.00 -5.67
CA ARG A 33 -3.54 19.70 -4.42
C ARG A 33 -4.11 21.09 -4.65
N VAL A 34 -3.68 21.76 -5.72
CA VAL A 34 -4.28 23.04 -6.14
C VAL A 34 -5.69 22.82 -6.65
N ALA A 35 -5.88 21.76 -7.44
CA ALA A 35 -7.19 21.38 -7.95
C ALA A 35 -8.14 20.86 -6.86
N CYS A 36 -7.60 20.26 -5.80
CA CYS A 36 -8.37 19.73 -4.69
C CYS A 36 -7.72 20.01 -3.32
N PRO A 37 -8.08 21.15 -2.69
CA PRO A 37 -7.55 21.52 -1.37
C PRO A 37 -7.84 20.48 -0.28
N ALA A 38 -8.93 19.73 -0.43
CA ALA A 38 -9.33 18.65 0.50
C ALA A 38 -8.32 17.49 0.59
N LEU A 39 -7.44 17.34 -0.41
CA LEU A 39 -6.34 16.36 -0.40
C LEU A 39 -5.11 16.86 0.38
N GLY A 40 -5.16 18.06 0.97
CA GLY A 40 -4.10 18.60 1.80
C GLY A 40 -3.86 17.78 3.08
N PRO A 41 -2.62 17.74 3.61
CA PRO A 41 -2.24 16.85 4.73
C PRO A 41 -3.03 17.08 6.02
N ASN A 42 -3.66 18.24 6.23
CA ASN A 42 -4.35 18.59 7.48
C ASN A 42 -5.85 18.93 7.28
N VAL A 43 -6.41 18.62 6.11
CA VAL A 43 -7.82 18.92 5.80
C VAL A 43 -8.62 17.63 5.76
N SER A 44 -9.69 17.54 6.54
CA SER A 44 -10.67 16.47 6.42
C SER A 44 -11.48 16.69 5.15
N ALA A 45 -11.46 15.72 4.23
CA ALA A 45 -12.28 15.82 3.03
C ALA A 45 -13.77 15.66 3.35
N LEU A 46 -14.11 15.11 4.53
CA LEU A 46 -15.50 14.97 5.01
C LEU A 46 -16.17 16.30 5.37
N ASP A 47 -15.38 17.36 5.54
CA ASP A 47 -15.90 18.69 5.91
C ASP A 47 -15.83 19.68 4.73
N ALA A 48 -15.33 19.25 3.57
CA ALA A 48 -15.22 20.06 2.37
C ALA A 48 -16.54 20.08 1.58
N GLY A 49 -16.96 21.25 1.10
CA GLY A 49 -18.10 21.38 0.19
C GLY A 49 -17.67 21.21 -1.27
N PHE A 50 -18.18 20.19 -1.95
CA PHE A 50 -17.96 19.90 -3.36
C PHE A 50 -19.20 20.12 -4.23
N ASP A 51 -20.40 19.99 -3.65
CA ASP A 51 -21.67 20.12 -4.36
C ASP A 51 -22.77 20.69 -3.45
N ALA A 52 -23.76 21.36 -4.04
CA ALA A 52 -24.94 21.85 -3.33
C ALA A 52 -25.93 20.73 -2.98
N ASN A 53 -25.96 19.65 -3.76
CA ASN A 53 -26.72 18.46 -3.47
C ASN A 53 -26.02 17.65 -2.37
N ALA A 54 -26.66 17.54 -1.21
CA ALA A 54 -26.09 16.88 -0.03
C ALA A 54 -25.67 15.42 -0.29
N THR A 55 -26.44 14.66 -1.07
CA THR A 55 -26.13 13.26 -1.40
C THR A 55 -24.91 13.17 -2.30
N VAL A 56 -24.83 14.01 -3.32
CA VAL A 56 -23.67 14.06 -4.23
C VAL A 56 -22.42 14.50 -3.48
N ASN A 57 -22.55 15.56 -2.67
CA ASN A 57 -21.48 16.06 -1.82
C ASN A 57 -20.93 14.96 -0.90
N ALA A 58 -21.82 14.24 -0.20
CA ALA A 58 -21.42 13.14 0.68
C ALA A 58 -20.65 12.04 -0.06
N LYS A 59 -21.06 11.64 -1.27
CA LYS A 59 -20.33 10.64 -2.08
C LYS A 59 -18.93 11.13 -2.48
N VAL A 60 -18.80 12.40 -2.85
CA VAL A 60 -17.49 12.98 -3.20
C VAL A 60 -16.59 13.07 -1.96
N GLN A 61 -17.14 13.55 -0.84
CA GLN A 61 -16.44 13.63 0.44
C GLN A 61 -15.88 12.28 0.89
N THR A 62 -16.72 11.24 0.92
CA THR A 62 -16.31 9.90 1.38
C THR A 62 -15.29 9.27 0.44
N PHE A 63 -15.43 9.46 -0.88
CA PHE A 63 -14.46 8.99 -1.85
C PHE A 63 -13.10 9.69 -1.73
N VAL A 64 -13.09 11.03 -1.67
CA VAL A 64 -11.86 11.82 -1.54
C VAL A 64 -11.15 11.50 -0.23
N GLN A 65 -11.91 11.33 0.87
CA GLN A 65 -11.36 10.91 2.15
C GLN A 65 -10.74 9.50 2.06
N ALA A 66 -11.45 8.53 1.49
CA ALA A 66 -10.94 7.17 1.33
C ALA A 66 -9.65 7.11 0.49
N ALA A 67 -9.58 7.90 -0.60
CA ALA A 67 -8.36 8.00 -1.41
C ALA A 67 -7.19 8.62 -0.64
N LYS A 68 -7.45 9.65 0.18
CA LYS A 68 -6.44 10.28 1.04
C LYS A 68 -5.92 9.31 2.11
N ASP A 69 -6.80 8.57 2.77
CA ASP A 69 -6.41 7.60 3.79
C ASP A 69 -5.59 6.45 3.19
N LEU A 70 -5.98 5.99 1.99
CA LEU A 70 -5.25 4.99 1.23
C LEU A 70 -3.83 5.47 0.87
N ASP A 71 -3.67 6.73 0.44
CA ASP A 71 -2.34 7.28 0.16
C ASP A 71 -1.48 7.40 1.42
N ALA A 72 -2.04 7.94 2.50
CA ALA A 72 -1.34 8.08 3.78
C ALA A 72 -0.83 6.72 4.29
N VAL A 73 -1.68 5.70 4.26
CA VAL A 73 -1.29 4.35 4.67
C VAL A 73 -0.33 3.72 3.68
N SER A 74 -0.49 3.93 2.37
CA SER A 74 0.49 3.44 1.38
C SER A 74 1.88 4.03 1.59
N ALA A 75 1.97 5.34 1.89
CA ALA A 75 3.22 6.02 2.19
C ALA A 75 3.86 5.46 3.47
N GLN A 76 3.05 5.22 4.51
CA GLN A 76 3.52 4.61 5.74
C GLN A 76 4.07 3.19 5.51
N ILE A 77 3.43 2.38 4.66
CA ILE A 77 3.91 1.04 4.29
C ILE A 77 5.26 1.12 3.60
N GLU A 78 5.39 1.99 2.59
CA GLU A 78 6.64 2.18 1.87
C GLU A 78 7.77 2.57 2.83
N MET A 79 7.50 3.51 3.74
CA MET A 79 8.46 3.94 4.75
C MET A 79 8.86 2.81 5.71
N LYS A 80 7.89 2.07 6.26
CA LYS A 80 8.16 0.92 7.15
C LYS A 80 8.99 -0.15 6.43
N ALA A 81 8.65 -0.45 5.17
CA ALA A 81 9.38 -1.41 4.36
C ALA A 81 10.81 -0.94 4.06
N ALA A 82 10.98 0.31 3.64
CA ALA A 82 12.28 0.91 3.39
C ALA A 82 13.16 0.89 4.64
N GLN A 83 12.63 1.32 5.79
CA GLN A 83 13.37 1.34 7.06
C GLN A 83 13.77 -0.06 7.52
N ALA A 84 12.88 -1.04 7.43
CA ALA A 84 13.22 -2.42 7.79
C ALA A 84 14.31 -2.98 6.87
N CYS A 85 14.22 -2.72 5.56
CA CYS A 85 15.25 -3.11 4.60
C CYS A 85 16.59 -2.40 4.83
N GLN A 86 16.58 -1.12 5.19
CA GLN A 86 17.79 -0.38 5.53
C GLN A 86 18.47 -0.95 6.77
N ARG A 87 17.73 -1.24 7.85
CA ARG A 87 18.29 -1.84 9.07
C ARG A 87 18.89 -3.21 8.79
N MET A 88 18.15 -4.10 8.10
CA MET A 88 18.70 -5.40 7.71
C MET A 88 19.91 -5.27 6.78
N GLY A 89 19.89 -4.30 5.86
CA GLY A 89 21.00 -4.06 4.97
C GLY A 89 22.26 -3.65 5.74
N MET A 90 22.14 -2.71 6.67
CA MET A 90 23.26 -2.28 7.52
C MET A 90 23.80 -3.43 8.37
N ASP A 91 22.94 -4.26 8.97
CA ASP A 91 23.34 -5.44 9.73
C ASP A 91 24.12 -6.46 8.88
N LEU A 92 23.87 -6.49 7.57
CA LEU A 92 24.54 -7.37 6.60
C LEU A 92 25.71 -6.69 5.84
N GLY A 93 26.04 -5.45 6.21
CA GLY A 93 27.18 -4.69 5.68
C GLY A 93 26.89 -3.87 4.41
N LEU A 94 25.63 -3.57 4.09
CA LEU A 94 25.29 -2.62 3.03
C LEU A 94 25.41 -1.18 3.54
N SER A 95 25.99 -0.32 2.71
CA SER A 95 26.11 1.10 2.98
C SER A 95 24.81 1.87 2.66
N PRO A 96 24.58 3.04 3.28
CA PRO A 96 23.45 3.91 2.92
C PRO A 96 23.44 4.32 1.44
N ALA A 97 24.62 4.46 0.82
CA ALA A 97 24.75 4.79 -0.60
C ALA A 97 24.19 3.70 -1.52
N GLN A 98 24.28 2.43 -1.11
CA GLN A 98 23.71 1.31 -1.86
C GLN A 98 22.19 1.21 -1.72
N MET A 99 21.61 1.83 -0.69
CA MET A 99 20.18 1.72 -0.32
C MET A 99 19.42 3.04 -0.52
N GLN A 100 19.87 3.86 -1.47
CA GLN A 100 19.24 5.14 -1.74
C GLN A 100 17.82 4.96 -2.32
N PRO A 101 16.86 5.82 -1.95
CA PRO A 101 15.54 5.83 -2.56
C PRO A 101 15.63 6.01 -4.07
N ARG A 102 14.79 5.26 -4.80
CA ARG A 102 14.55 5.49 -6.23
C ARG A 102 13.45 6.53 -6.42
N GLN A 103 13.39 7.12 -7.61
CA GLN A 103 12.31 8.03 -7.97
C GLN A 103 10.99 7.27 -8.20
N GLY A 104 9.87 7.89 -7.82
CA GLY A 104 8.52 7.40 -8.08
C GLY A 104 7.86 6.62 -6.92
N PRO A 105 6.58 6.25 -7.05
CA PRO A 105 5.83 5.54 -6.02
C PRO A 105 6.45 4.18 -5.68
N GLY A 106 6.75 3.92 -4.40
CA GLY A 106 7.42 2.69 -3.96
C GLY A 106 8.95 2.72 -4.14
N GLY A 107 9.50 3.84 -4.63
CA GLY A 107 10.92 3.99 -4.90
C GLY A 107 11.80 3.91 -3.65
N ALA A 108 11.32 4.34 -2.48
CA ALA A 108 12.06 4.22 -1.22
C ALA A 108 12.19 2.76 -0.79
N ALA A 109 11.09 2.00 -0.83
CA ALA A 109 11.12 0.57 -0.52
C ALA A 109 11.94 -0.23 -1.54
N ALA A 110 11.77 0.04 -2.84
CA ALA A 110 12.56 -0.62 -3.89
C ALA A 110 14.06 -0.34 -3.75
N GLY A 111 14.42 0.92 -3.53
CA GLY A 111 15.80 1.36 -3.35
C GLY A 111 16.51 0.69 -2.16
N ALA A 112 15.79 0.48 -1.06
CA ALA A 112 16.34 -0.19 0.12
C ALA A 112 16.33 -1.72 0.04
N CYS A 113 15.23 -2.32 -0.42
CA CYS A 113 15.01 -3.77 -0.31
C CYS A 113 15.68 -4.58 -1.43
N GLU A 114 15.89 -4.00 -2.62
CA GLU A 114 16.50 -4.74 -3.73
C GLU A 114 18.00 -5.06 -3.50
N PRO A 115 18.86 -4.11 -3.07
CA PRO A 115 20.24 -4.42 -2.69
C PRO A 115 20.32 -5.43 -1.54
N LEU A 116 19.41 -5.33 -0.56
CA LEU A 116 19.29 -6.29 0.52
C LEU A 116 18.96 -7.70 -0.01
N ALA A 117 17.98 -7.83 -0.90
CA ALA A 117 17.62 -9.12 -1.48
C ALA A 117 18.79 -9.77 -2.22
N LEU A 118 19.60 -8.99 -2.94
CA LEU A 118 20.83 -9.45 -3.58
C LEU A 118 21.88 -9.90 -2.56
N ARG A 119 22.05 -9.15 -1.46
CA ARG A 119 22.97 -9.51 -0.37
C ARG A 119 22.57 -10.83 0.29
N ILE A 120 21.28 -11.02 0.57
CA ILE A 120 20.74 -12.27 1.12
C ILE A 120 20.96 -13.43 0.14
N ASP A 121 20.73 -13.23 -1.16
CA ASP A 121 20.99 -14.26 -2.18
C ASP A 121 22.45 -14.71 -2.17
N ALA A 122 23.38 -13.76 -2.08
CA ALA A 122 24.80 -14.05 -2.03
C ALA A 122 25.19 -14.89 -0.80
N ILE A 123 24.58 -14.62 0.37
CA ILE A 123 24.78 -15.40 1.59
C ILE A 123 24.23 -16.83 1.42
N LEU A 124 23.01 -16.98 0.89
CA LEU A 124 22.37 -18.29 0.70
C LEU A 124 23.11 -19.17 -0.32
N ARG A 125 23.79 -18.59 -1.30
CA ARG A 125 24.64 -19.32 -2.25
C ARG A 125 25.87 -19.97 -1.61
N GLN A 126 26.23 -19.58 -0.38
CA GLN A 126 27.31 -20.22 0.38
C GLN A 126 26.87 -21.53 1.06
N GLY A 127 25.63 -22.00 0.82
CA GLY A 127 25.12 -23.27 1.36
C GLY A 127 24.34 -23.13 2.66
N ILE A 128 24.16 -21.92 3.19
CA ILE A 128 23.32 -21.65 4.36
C ILE A 128 21.85 -21.91 4.01
N ARG A 129 21.17 -22.73 4.81
CA ARG A 129 19.72 -22.92 4.74
C ARG A 129 19.05 -22.13 5.86
N ILE A 130 18.00 -21.40 5.50
CA ILE A 130 17.18 -20.66 6.44
C ILE A 130 15.76 -21.16 6.31
N THR A 131 15.08 -21.33 7.43
CA THR A 131 13.66 -21.65 7.49
C THR A 131 12.99 -20.60 8.35
N ALA A 132 12.02 -19.89 7.77
CA ALA A 132 11.22 -18.92 8.48
C ALA A 132 9.79 -19.46 8.64
N THR A 133 9.33 -19.60 9.88
CA THR A 133 7.93 -19.87 10.20
C THR A 133 7.26 -18.56 10.58
N VAL A 134 6.20 -18.22 9.85
CA VAL A 134 5.46 -16.97 10.03
C VAL A 134 4.08 -17.28 10.56
N GLN A 135 3.75 -16.75 11.73
CA GLN A 135 2.38 -16.69 12.23
C GLN A 135 1.73 -15.39 11.73
N PRO A 136 0.66 -15.46 10.92
CA PRO A 136 0.01 -14.27 10.37
C PRO A 136 -0.55 -13.36 11.48
N PRO A 137 -0.53 -12.03 11.28
CA PRO A 137 -1.16 -11.09 12.21
C PRO A 137 -2.69 -11.27 12.20
N ARG A 138 -3.33 -11.01 13.34
CA ARG A 138 -4.79 -10.93 13.44
C ARG A 138 -5.20 -9.46 13.51
N CYS A 139 -6.08 -9.06 12.60
CA CYS A 139 -6.50 -7.67 12.49
C CYS A 139 -8.01 -7.55 12.64
N GLN A 140 -8.45 -6.56 13.41
CA GLN A 140 -9.84 -6.21 13.63
C GLN A 140 -10.12 -4.85 13.01
N ALA A 141 -11.16 -4.76 12.18
CA ALA A 141 -11.58 -3.50 11.56
C ALA A 141 -11.97 -2.49 12.64
N ASN A 142 -11.73 -1.21 12.37
CA ASN A 142 -12.04 -0.15 13.33
C ASN A 142 -13.52 0.22 13.23
N ALA A 143 -14.31 -0.28 14.19
CA ALA A 143 -15.75 -0.05 14.23
C ALA A 143 -16.11 1.45 14.36
N GLN A 144 -15.29 2.24 15.05
CA GLN A 144 -15.50 3.68 15.21
C GLN A 144 -15.29 4.41 13.89
N ALA A 145 -14.24 4.06 13.14
CA ALA A 145 -13.99 4.61 11.80
C ALA A 145 -15.13 4.23 10.84
N GLN A 146 -15.61 3.00 10.89
CA GLN A 146 -16.76 2.56 10.10
C GLN A 146 -18.02 3.37 10.43
N ALA A 147 -18.34 3.52 11.71
CA ALA A 147 -19.51 4.26 12.16
C ALA A 147 -19.43 5.75 11.80
N HIS A 148 -18.24 6.36 11.92
CA HIS A 148 -18.04 7.76 11.56
C HIS A 148 -18.28 8.01 10.06
N CYS A 149 -17.80 7.11 9.20
CA CYS A 149 -18.06 7.18 7.77
C CYS A 149 -19.54 6.89 7.44
N ALA A 150 -20.12 5.83 8.02
CA ALA A 150 -21.52 5.46 7.81
C ALA A 150 -22.51 6.54 8.29
N GLY A 151 -22.13 7.38 9.26
CA GLY A 151 -22.92 8.53 9.68
C GLY A 151 -23.07 9.62 8.61
N ARG A 152 -22.27 9.58 7.53
CA ARG A 152 -22.29 10.58 6.46
C ARG A 152 -23.08 10.15 5.22
N CYS A 153 -23.56 8.90 5.16
CA CYS A 153 -24.32 8.39 4.01
C CYS A 153 -25.20 7.19 4.37
N ASP A 154 -26.20 6.87 3.56
CA ASP A 154 -27.02 5.66 3.76
C ASP A 154 -26.31 4.41 3.19
N VAL A 155 -25.51 3.74 4.03
CA VAL A 155 -24.78 2.51 3.66
C VAL A 155 -25.67 1.32 3.28
N ASN A 156 -26.97 1.36 3.60
CA ASN A 156 -27.91 0.32 3.19
C ASN A 156 -28.40 0.51 1.75
N ARG A 157 -28.43 1.76 1.28
CA ARG A 157 -28.92 2.12 -0.06
C ARG A 157 -27.82 2.51 -1.05
N ASP A 158 -26.63 2.84 -0.55
CA ASP A 158 -25.49 3.31 -1.33
C ASP A 158 -24.33 2.31 -1.26
N ALA A 159 -24.17 1.50 -2.31
CA ALA A 159 -23.13 0.50 -2.39
C ALA A 159 -21.73 1.12 -2.47
N GLU A 160 -21.59 2.24 -3.19
CA GLU A 160 -20.33 2.98 -3.28
C GLU A 160 -19.92 3.55 -1.91
N CYS A 161 -20.89 4.08 -1.16
CA CYS A 161 -20.59 4.59 0.17
C CYS A 161 -20.23 3.48 1.16
N ARG A 162 -21.00 2.38 1.18
CA ARG A 162 -20.68 1.22 2.03
C ARG A 162 -19.26 0.72 1.76
N ALA A 163 -18.90 0.55 0.50
CA ALA A 163 -17.58 0.05 0.12
C ALA A 163 -16.45 1.05 0.51
N SER A 164 -16.70 2.36 0.39
CA SER A 164 -15.74 3.38 0.83
C SER A 164 -15.56 3.39 2.36
N CYS A 165 -16.64 3.18 3.12
CA CYS A 165 -16.59 3.13 4.58
C CYS A 165 -15.95 1.85 5.11
N GLU A 166 -16.19 0.70 4.47
CA GLU A 166 -15.50 -0.55 4.77
C GLU A 166 -14.00 -0.41 4.53
N ALA A 167 -13.61 0.18 3.39
CA ALA A 167 -12.22 0.49 3.09
C ALA A 167 -11.58 1.39 4.17
N HIS A 168 -12.24 2.48 4.54
CA HIS A 168 -11.76 3.37 5.61
C HIS A 168 -11.59 2.63 6.95
N ALA A 169 -12.57 1.83 7.36
CA ALA A 169 -12.51 1.06 8.59
C ALA A 169 -11.36 0.04 8.62
N GLU A 170 -11.07 -0.59 7.47
CA GLU A 170 -9.98 -1.54 7.34
C GLU A 170 -8.60 -0.87 7.30
N VAL A 171 -8.50 0.32 6.70
CA VAL A 171 -7.30 1.15 6.72
C VAL A 171 -6.91 1.53 8.16
N HIS A 172 -7.92 1.73 9.03
CA HIS A 172 -7.74 2.04 10.44
C HIS A 172 -7.75 0.82 11.38
N ALA A 173 -7.71 -0.40 10.84
CA ALA A 173 -7.75 -1.63 11.61
C ALA A 173 -6.60 -1.75 12.63
N SER A 174 -6.91 -2.27 13.82
CA SER A 174 -5.89 -2.64 14.81
C SER A 174 -5.42 -4.06 14.56
N CYS A 175 -4.11 -4.26 14.47
CA CYS A 175 -3.50 -5.57 14.21
C CYS A 175 -2.58 -6.01 15.33
N GLN A 176 -2.68 -7.28 15.69
CA GLN A 176 -1.67 -7.94 16.50
C GLN A 176 -0.41 -8.17 15.65
N PRO A 177 0.78 -8.03 16.23
CA PRO A 177 2.03 -8.21 15.49
C PRO A 177 2.18 -9.65 14.98
N ALA A 178 2.82 -9.79 13.82
CA ALA A 178 3.19 -11.11 13.30
C ALA A 178 4.33 -11.69 14.13
N VAL A 179 4.32 -13.00 14.37
CA VAL A 179 5.43 -13.71 15.01
C VAL A 179 6.23 -14.43 13.94
N VAL A 180 7.54 -14.19 13.93
CA VAL A 180 8.48 -14.83 13.00
C VAL A 180 9.48 -15.64 13.80
N GLN A 181 9.58 -16.92 13.50
CA GLN A 181 10.65 -17.77 14.00
C GLN A 181 11.57 -18.11 12.83
N VAL A 182 12.84 -17.74 12.94
CA VAL A 182 13.84 -18.00 11.91
C VAL A 182 14.87 -18.97 12.48
N GLN A 183 15.12 -20.06 11.76
CA GLN A 183 16.11 -21.08 12.08
C GLN A 183 17.09 -21.18 10.91
N ALA A 184 18.38 -21.36 11.20
CA ALA A 184 19.39 -21.60 10.18
C ALA A 184 20.08 -22.95 10.42
N SER A 185 20.50 -23.61 9.33
CA SER A 185 21.40 -24.76 9.41
C SER A 185 22.74 -24.34 9.99
N GLN A 186 23.36 -25.20 10.82
CA GLN A 186 24.70 -25.00 11.39
C GLN A 186 25.69 -24.46 10.34
N GLY A 187 26.30 -23.30 10.59
CA GLY A 187 27.30 -22.71 9.69
C GLY A 187 27.42 -21.19 9.79
N ALA A 188 28.62 -20.73 10.15
CA ALA A 188 29.16 -19.36 10.06
C ALA A 188 28.44 -18.21 10.82
N GLN A 189 29.23 -17.28 11.36
CA GLN A 189 28.77 -16.05 12.01
C GLN A 189 27.81 -15.21 11.11
N GLN A 190 27.94 -15.32 9.79
CA GLN A 190 27.09 -14.63 8.82
C GLN A 190 25.65 -15.14 8.81
N ALA A 191 25.42 -16.44 9.05
CA ALA A 191 24.07 -16.97 9.20
C ALA A 191 23.42 -16.47 10.49
N ALA A 192 24.17 -16.36 11.58
CA ALA A 192 23.67 -15.82 12.84
C ALA A 192 23.25 -14.35 12.70
N ALA A 193 24.06 -13.51 12.03
CA ALA A 193 23.70 -12.12 11.75
C ALA A 193 22.43 -12.02 10.91
N LEU A 194 22.30 -12.87 9.88
CA LEU A 194 21.12 -12.92 9.02
C LEU A 194 19.86 -13.36 9.78
N VAL A 195 19.95 -14.39 10.62
CA VAL A 195 18.84 -14.84 11.48
C VAL A 195 18.44 -13.74 12.45
N ALA A 196 19.41 -13.12 13.13
CA ALA A 196 19.15 -12.07 14.11
C ALA A 196 18.45 -10.87 13.47
N THR A 197 18.95 -10.39 12.33
CA THR A 197 18.35 -9.23 11.67
C THR A 197 16.96 -9.55 11.10
N MET A 198 16.74 -10.77 10.59
CA MET A 198 15.42 -11.21 10.17
C MET A 198 14.46 -11.30 11.35
N GLN A 199 14.85 -11.88 12.48
CA GLN A 199 13.96 -11.93 13.66
C GLN A 199 13.60 -10.53 14.16
N ALA A 200 14.54 -9.58 14.10
CA ALA A 200 14.32 -8.20 14.55
C ALA A 200 13.43 -7.38 13.59
N ASN A 201 13.55 -7.58 12.26
CA ASN A 201 12.96 -6.67 11.28
C ASN A 201 11.85 -7.31 10.42
N LEU A 202 11.81 -8.63 10.28
CA LEU A 202 10.83 -9.32 9.44
C LEU A 202 9.39 -9.19 9.96
N PRO A 203 9.09 -9.18 11.28
CA PRO A 203 7.74 -8.93 11.78
C PRO A 203 7.13 -7.63 11.24
N GLN A 204 7.91 -6.53 11.24
CA GLN A 204 7.44 -5.24 10.73
C GLN A 204 7.22 -5.25 9.22
N LEU A 205 8.07 -5.96 8.46
CA LEU A 205 7.86 -6.15 7.02
C LEU A 205 6.62 -6.96 6.73
N ILE A 206 6.41 -8.06 7.45
CA ILE A 206 5.27 -8.95 7.24
C ILE A 206 3.98 -8.24 7.63
N GLU A 207 3.97 -7.45 8.70
CA GLU A 207 2.86 -6.59 9.04
C GLU A 207 2.56 -5.61 7.88
N ALA A 208 3.59 -4.94 7.35
CA ALA A 208 3.42 -4.06 6.20
C ALA A 208 2.92 -4.79 4.92
N GLN A 209 3.29 -6.05 4.73
CA GLN A 209 2.92 -6.85 3.55
C GLN A 209 1.55 -7.53 3.65
N ILE A 210 1.30 -8.28 4.73
CA ILE A 210 0.14 -9.17 4.86
C ILE A 210 -1.09 -8.37 5.28
N THR A 211 -0.95 -7.57 6.34
CA THR A 211 -2.07 -6.76 6.84
C THR A 211 -2.53 -5.81 5.76
N LEU A 212 -1.59 -5.15 5.11
CA LEU A 212 -1.90 -3.99 4.31
C LEU A 212 -1.86 -4.28 2.81
N GLY A 213 -0.97 -5.13 2.32
CA GLY A 213 -0.89 -5.45 0.88
C GLY A 213 -2.18 -6.07 0.33
N GLN A 214 -2.64 -7.18 0.90
CA GLN A 214 -3.81 -7.90 0.35
C GLN A 214 -5.12 -7.13 0.57
N ARG A 215 -5.29 -6.54 1.75
CA ARG A 215 -6.51 -5.77 2.08
C ARG A 215 -6.58 -4.47 1.28
N LEU A 216 -5.48 -3.71 1.24
CA LEU A 216 -5.49 -2.44 0.52
C LEU A 216 -5.54 -2.61 -0.99
N ILE A 217 -5.03 -3.71 -1.57
CA ILE A 217 -5.21 -3.93 -3.02
C ILE A 217 -6.70 -4.08 -3.34
N HIS A 218 -7.45 -4.84 -2.54
CA HIS A 218 -8.90 -4.98 -2.73
C HIS A 218 -9.60 -3.62 -2.58
N HIS A 219 -9.27 -2.86 -1.53
CA HIS A 219 -9.88 -1.55 -1.29
C HIS A 219 -9.48 -0.50 -2.31
N ALA A 220 -8.24 -0.52 -2.79
CA ALA A 220 -7.79 0.38 -3.85
C ALA A 220 -8.51 0.09 -5.16
N GLN A 221 -8.79 -1.19 -5.48
CA GLN A 221 -9.63 -1.55 -6.62
C GLN A 221 -11.06 -1.06 -6.43
N VAL A 222 -11.63 -1.21 -5.23
CA VAL A 222 -12.97 -0.68 -4.90
C VAL A 222 -13.01 0.84 -5.07
N VAL A 223 -12.05 1.56 -4.47
CA VAL A 223 -11.94 3.02 -4.60
C VAL A 223 -11.78 3.40 -6.07
N ALA A 224 -10.91 2.74 -6.83
CA ALA A 224 -10.76 3.00 -8.26
C ALA A 224 -12.06 2.75 -9.06
N GLN A 225 -12.81 1.69 -8.75
CA GLN A 225 -14.10 1.40 -9.37
C GLN A 225 -15.15 2.47 -9.02
N VAL A 226 -15.21 2.90 -7.76
CA VAL A 226 -16.08 4.00 -7.31
C VAL A 226 -15.69 5.29 -8.04
N GLY A 227 -14.39 5.60 -8.09
CA GLY A 227 -13.83 6.74 -8.81
C GLY A 227 -14.18 6.75 -10.30
N ALA A 228 -14.19 5.58 -10.96
CA ALA A 228 -14.57 5.46 -12.37
C ALA A 228 -16.08 5.65 -12.62
N LYS A 229 -16.93 5.32 -11.63
CA LYS A 229 -18.38 5.51 -11.71
C LYS A 229 -18.80 6.92 -11.32
N LEU A 230 -18.06 7.56 -10.42
CA LEU A 230 -18.39 8.86 -9.86
C LEU A 230 -18.67 9.89 -10.94
N PRO A 231 -17.80 10.15 -11.96
CA PRO A 231 -18.06 11.12 -13.03
C PRO A 231 -19.44 11.03 -13.68
N LYS A 232 -20.01 9.83 -13.80
CA LYS A 232 -21.35 9.60 -14.36
C LYS A 232 -22.47 9.97 -13.38
N ILE A 233 -22.23 9.77 -12.09
CA ILE A 233 -23.16 10.09 -10.99
C ILE A 233 -23.13 11.59 -10.69
N VAL A 234 -21.94 12.19 -10.66
CA VAL A 234 -21.71 13.63 -10.52
C VAL A 234 -21.85 14.38 -11.86
N GLY A 235 -22.58 13.87 -12.85
CA GLY A 235 -22.69 14.47 -14.19
C GLY A 235 -23.22 15.93 -14.26
N ARG A 236 -23.59 16.51 -13.10
CA ARG A 236 -23.93 17.93 -12.92
C ARG A 236 -23.15 18.64 -11.81
N ALA A 237 -22.22 17.94 -11.16
CA ALA A 237 -21.42 18.53 -10.12
C ALA A 237 -20.48 19.58 -10.68
N GLY A 238 -20.14 20.58 -9.86
CA GLY A 238 -19.24 21.65 -10.25
C GLY A 238 -17.90 21.10 -10.74
N ALA A 239 -17.22 21.86 -11.62
CA ALA A 239 -15.90 21.51 -12.15
C ALA A 239 -14.88 21.16 -11.04
N GLN A 240 -15.03 21.79 -9.88
CA GLN A 240 -14.23 21.50 -8.68
C GLN A 240 -14.42 20.06 -8.17
N ALA A 241 -15.66 19.55 -8.10
CA ALA A 241 -15.92 18.18 -7.66
C ALA A 241 -15.29 17.15 -8.60
N LEU A 242 -15.41 17.37 -9.92
CA LEU A 242 -14.78 16.51 -10.93
C LEU A 242 -13.25 16.55 -10.84
N ALA A 243 -12.67 17.74 -10.65
CA ALA A 243 -11.24 17.90 -10.46
C ALA A 243 -10.74 17.16 -9.21
N CYS A 244 -11.48 17.26 -8.11
CA CYS A 244 -11.19 16.52 -6.87
C CYS A 244 -11.28 15.01 -7.02
N ILE A 245 -12.32 14.51 -7.70
CA ILE A 245 -12.44 13.08 -7.98
C ILE A 245 -11.27 12.59 -8.83
N GLY A 246 -10.89 13.35 -9.86
CA GLY A 246 -9.74 13.02 -10.71
C GLY A 246 -8.43 12.96 -9.92
N ALA A 247 -8.15 13.97 -9.09
CA ALA A 247 -6.96 13.99 -8.24
C ALA A 247 -6.96 12.84 -7.22
N ALA A 248 -8.09 12.57 -6.57
CA ALA A 248 -8.23 11.46 -5.63
C ALA A 248 -8.03 10.09 -6.30
N ALA A 249 -8.53 9.91 -7.53
CA ALA A 249 -8.32 8.69 -8.30
C ALA A 249 -6.84 8.47 -8.66
N ASP A 250 -6.12 9.51 -9.08
CA ASP A 250 -4.67 9.44 -9.36
C ASP A 250 -3.86 9.07 -8.11
N ILE A 251 -4.23 9.65 -6.96
CA ILE A 251 -3.64 9.32 -5.67
C ILE A 251 -3.88 7.84 -5.31
N ALA A 252 -5.10 7.34 -5.46
CA ALA A 252 -5.42 5.94 -5.20
C ALA A 252 -4.65 4.97 -6.14
N ALA A 253 -4.46 5.36 -7.41
CA ALA A 253 -3.66 4.61 -8.36
C ALA A 253 -2.17 4.58 -7.97
N SER A 254 -1.61 5.74 -7.62
CA SER A 254 -0.23 5.87 -7.15
C SER A 254 0.02 5.07 -5.87
N ALA A 255 -0.93 5.08 -4.93
CA ALA A 255 -0.91 4.26 -3.72
C ALA A 255 -0.88 2.76 -4.05
N SER A 256 -1.68 2.33 -5.02
CA SER A 256 -1.69 0.93 -5.49
C SER A 256 -0.33 0.48 -6.04
N ILE A 257 0.31 1.33 -6.85
CA ILE A 257 1.65 1.08 -7.40
C ILE A 257 2.66 0.99 -6.27
N ARG A 258 2.65 1.96 -5.35
CA ARG A 258 3.54 2.00 -4.17
C ARG A 258 3.42 0.72 -3.34
N ILE A 259 2.19 0.26 -3.06
CA ILE A 259 1.93 -0.97 -2.33
C ILE A 259 2.48 -2.17 -3.11
N ASN A 260 2.20 -2.29 -4.41
CA ASN A 260 2.66 -3.41 -5.22
C ASN A 260 4.18 -3.51 -5.26
N VAL A 261 4.87 -2.38 -5.47
CA VAL A 261 6.33 -2.30 -5.48
C VAL A 261 6.90 -2.66 -4.11
N SER A 262 6.35 -2.09 -3.04
CA SER A 262 6.82 -2.37 -1.67
C SER A 262 6.63 -3.83 -1.27
N VAL A 263 5.47 -4.42 -1.63
CA VAL A 263 5.16 -5.83 -1.39
C VAL A 263 6.09 -6.73 -2.19
N LYS A 264 6.31 -6.45 -3.48
CA LYS A 264 7.25 -7.22 -4.32
C LYS A 264 8.68 -7.14 -3.79
N ALA A 265 9.14 -5.95 -3.42
CA ALA A 265 10.47 -5.76 -2.89
C ALA A 265 10.66 -6.56 -1.59
N SER A 266 9.70 -6.48 -0.68
CA SER A 266 9.70 -7.23 0.58
C SER A 266 9.55 -8.75 0.35
N ALA A 267 8.76 -9.16 -0.65
CA ALA A 267 8.58 -10.57 -1.01
C ALA A 267 9.84 -11.16 -1.64
N SER A 268 10.66 -10.34 -2.30
CA SER A 268 11.96 -10.78 -2.80
C SER A 268 12.94 -11.10 -1.67
N VAL A 269 12.81 -10.43 -0.52
CA VAL A 269 13.60 -10.68 0.69
C VAL A 269 13.10 -11.94 1.41
N SER A 270 11.80 -12.04 1.69
CA SER A 270 11.22 -13.19 2.40
C SER A 270 11.19 -14.47 1.55
N GLY A 271 10.94 -14.35 0.25
CA GLY A 271 10.92 -15.48 -0.69
C GLY A 271 12.28 -16.16 -0.80
N ARG A 272 13.38 -15.41 -0.73
CA ARG A 272 14.73 -15.98 -0.68
C ARG A 272 15.00 -16.71 0.63
N ALA A 273 14.43 -16.24 1.74
CA ALA A 273 14.60 -16.86 3.06
C ALA A 273 13.80 -18.16 3.26
N GLY A 274 12.70 -18.38 2.51
CA GLY A 274 11.82 -19.54 2.65
C GLY A 274 11.85 -20.55 1.49
N ALA A 275 12.44 -20.21 0.34
CA ALA A 275 12.52 -21.10 -0.80
C ALA A 275 13.75 -22.02 -0.72
N ARG A 276 13.71 -23.04 0.16
CA ARG A 276 14.49 -24.29 0.03
C ARG A 276 14.10 -25.32 1.09
#